data_AF-A0A3E1NX43-F1
#
_entry.id   AF-A0A3E1NX43-F1
#
_cell.length_a   1.000
_cell.length_b   1.000
_cell.length_c   1.000
_cell.angle_alpha   90.00
_cell.angle_beta   90.00
_cell.angle_gamma   90.00
#
_symmetry.space_group_name_H-M   'P 1'
#
loop_
_entity.id
_entity.type
_entity.pdbx_description
1 polymer ?
#
loop_
_entity_poly.entity_id
_entity_poly.type
_entity_poly.pdbx_seq_one_letter_code
_entity_poly.pdbx_strand_id
1 'polypeptide(L)' 'MLPKGVHIEGIPVELEALLATDKKAKDFFEGLSRSYKQGYCDWVGSARQEDTRKTRAAKALIMLQNGQKTLKT' A
#
# COMPACT_ATOMS: atom_id res chain seq x y z
N MET A 1 9.18 8.82 -8.29
CA MET A 1 7.78 9.17 -8.63
C MET A 1 7.43 8.41 -9.90
N LEU A 2 6.22 7.83 -9.98
CA LEU A 2 5.75 7.19 -11.21
C LEU A 2 5.49 8.26 -12.29
N PRO A 3 5.67 7.94 -13.58
CA PRO A 3 5.21 8.81 -14.65
C PRO A 3 3.70 9.09 -14.54
N LYS A 4 3.25 10.24 -15.05
CA LYS A 4 1.83 10.62 -15.00
C LYS A 4 0.98 9.58 -15.74
N GLY A 5 -0.06 9.09 -15.06
CA GLY A 5 -0.97 8.07 -15.61
C GLY A 5 -0.47 6.64 -15.53
N VAL A 6 0.73 6.41 -14.95
CA VAL A 6 1.25 5.07 -14.70
C VAL A 6 0.93 4.65 -13.28
N HIS A 7 0.34 3.45 -13.17
CA HIS A 7 -0.07 2.83 -11.92
C HIS A 7 0.65 1.49 -11.76
N ILE A 8 0.87 1.10 -10.51
CA ILE A 8 1.33 -0.24 -10.19
C ILE A 8 0.17 -1.22 -10.39
N GLU A 9 0.40 -2.26 -11.18
CA GLU A 9 -0.58 -3.32 -11.35
C GLU A 9 -0.57 -4.24 -10.14
N GLY A 10 -1.76 -4.54 -9.61
CA GLY A 10 -1.93 -5.40 -8.45
C GLY A 10 -1.40 -4.80 -7.14
N ILE A 11 -1.27 -5.65 -6.14
CA ILE A 11 -0.72 -5.30 -4.82
C ILE A 11 0.77 -5.65 -4.83
N PRO A 12 1.68 -4.72 -4.50
CA PRO A 12 3.10 -5.03 -4.35
C PRO A 12 3.31 -6.16 -3.35
N VAL A 13 4.21 -7.10 -3.66
CA VAL A 13 4.46 -8.30 -2.84
C VAL A 13 4.81 -7.95 -1.38
N GLU A 14 5.54 -6.85 -1.15
CA GLU A 14 5.91 -6.41 0.19
C GLU A 14 4.69 -5.96 1.01
N LEU A 15 3.68 -5.37 0.36
CA LEU A 15 2.43 -4.97 1.01
C LEU A 15 1.50 -6.18 1.17
N GLU A 16 1.39 -7.02 0.14
CA GLU A 16 0.55 -8.22 0.17
C GLU A 16 0.95 -9.17 1.29
N ALA A 17 2.25 -9.42 1.47
CA ALA A 17 2.77 -10.26 2.55
C ALA A 17 2.36 -9.76 3.94
N LEU A 18 2.40 -8.44 4.16
CA LEU A 18 2.00 -7.85 5.44
C LEU A 18 0.48 -7.92 5.65
N LEU A 19 -0.31 -7.64 4.62
CA LEU A 19 -1.77 -7.76 4.68
C LEU A 19 -2.21 -9.21 4.92
N ALA A 20 -1.48 -10.20 4.40
CA ALA A 20 -1.76 -11.61 4.66
C ALA A 20 -1.63 -11.98 6.15
N THR A 21 -0.74 -11.28 6.88
CA THR A 21 -0.50 -11.51 8.31
C THR A 21 -1.35 -10.64 9.25
N ASP A 22 -1.98 -9.59 8.74
CA ASP A 22 -2.76 -8.64 9.55
C ASP A 22 -4.21 -8.55 9.04
N LYS A 23 -5.10 -9.27 9.72
CA LYS A 23 -6.52 -9.31 9.35
C LYS A 23 -7.18 -7.92 9.41
N LYS A 24 -6.84 -7.10 10.40
CA LYS A 24 -7.48 -5.79 10.59
C LYS A 24 -7.13 -4.83 9.44
N ALA A 25 -5.85 -4.74 9.10
CA ALA A 25 -5.38 -3.93 8.00
C ALA A 25 -5.91 -4.46 6.66
N LYS A 26 -5.95 -5.78 6.48
CA LYS A 26 -6.49 -6.42 5.28
C LYS A 26 -7.97 -6.13 5.09
N ASP A 27 -8.81 -6.36 6.10
CA ASP A 27 -10.25 -6.10 6.02
C ASP A 27 -10.51 -4.63 5.67
N PHE A 28 -9.77 -3.70 6.31
CA PHE A 28 -9.89 -2.28 6.02
C PHE A 28 -9.46 -1.96 4.60
N PHE A 29 -8.30 -2.46 4.16
CA PHE A 29 -7.77 -2.27 2.81
C PHE A 29 -8.74 -2.82 1.75
N GLU A 30 -9.30 -4.02 1.95
CA GLU A 30 -10.28 -4.63 1.05
C GLU A 30 -11.58 -3.84 0.96
N GLY A 31 -11.99 -3.16 2.03
CA GLY A 31 -13.14 -2.26 2.05
C GLY A 31 -12.91 -0.91 1.36
N LEU A 32 -11.66 -0.55 1.00
CA LEU A 32 -11.36 0.68 0.27
C LEU A 32 -11.83 0.61 -1.19
N SER A 33 -12.17 1.79 -1.75
CA SER A 33 -12.39 1.92 -3.19
C SER A 33 -11.09 1.66 -3.96
N ARG A 34 -11.24 1.35 -5.26
CA ARG A 34 -10.10 1.09 -6.16
C ARG A 34 -9.05 2.20 -6.13
N SER A 35 -9.48 3.48 -6.13
CA SER A 35 -8.56 4.62 -6.15
C SER A 35 -7.73 4.73 -4.86
N TYR A 36 -8.31 4.44 -3.69
CA TYR A 36 -7.56 4.44 -2.44
C TYR A 36 -6.58 3.26 -2.35
N LYS A 37 -7.00 2.06 -2.77
CA LYS A 37 -6.10 0.89 -2.88
C LYS A 37 -4.91 1.21 -3.80
N GLN A 38 -5.20 1.82 -4.94
CA GLN A 38 -4.19 2.22 -5.93
C GLN A 38 -3.17 3.20 -5.32
N GLY A 39 -3.61 4.17 -4.52
CA GLY A 39 -2.70 5.11 -3.86
C GLY A 39 -1.64 4.43 -2.99
N TYR A 40 -2.05 3.42 -2.20
CA TYR A 40 -1.10 2.62 -1.41
C TYR A 40 -0.18 1.77 -2.30
N CYS A 41 -0.74 1.10 -3.30
CA CYS A 41 0.01 0.24 -4.22
C CYS A 41 1.05 1.05 -5.02
N ASP A 42 0.67 2.22 -5.53
CA ASP A 42 1.55 3.14 -6.23
C ASP A 42 2.66 3.66 -5.33
N TRP A 43 2.33 4.04 -4.09
CA TRP A 43 3.34 4.54 -3.17
C TRP A 43 4.37 3.49 -2.79
N VAL A 44 3.94 2.27 -2.47
CA VAL A 44 4.85 1.17 -2.17
C VAL A 44 5.63 0.76 -3.43
N GLY A 45 4.92 0.36 -4.49
CA GLY A 45 5.51 -0.19 -5.71
C GLY A 45 6.34 0.80 -6.55
N SER A 46 6.14 2.11 -6.37
CA SER A 46 6.96 3.12 -7.07
C SER A 46 8.42 3.20 -6.60
N ALA A 47 8.78 2.56 -5.49
CA ALA A 47 10.15 2.56 -5.00
C ALA A 47 11.01 1.56 -5.77
N ARG A 48 12.14 2.05 -6.31
CA ARG A 48 13.09 1.23 -7.08
C ARG A 48 13.82 0.21 -6.20
N GLN A 49 14.18 0.62 -4.98
CA GLN A 49 14.87 -0.23 -4.02
C GLN A 49 13.88 -1.04 -3.18
N GLU A 50 14.18 -2.33 -3.03
CA GLU A 50 13.36 -3.27 -2.25
C GLU A 50 13.23 -2.85 -0.78
N ASP A 51 14.32 -2.41 -0.15
CA ASP A 51 14.29 -1.96 1.25
C ASP A 51 13.36 -0.75 1.45
N THR A 52 13.28 0.12 0.44
CA THR A 52 12.34 1.24 0.47
C THR A 52 10.89 0.74 0.31
N ARG A 53 10.65 -0.28 -0.54
CA ARG A 53 9.32 -0.90 -0.67
C ARG A 53 8.89 -1.53 0.66
N LYS A 54 9.76 -2.30 1.31
CA LYS A 54 9.52 -2.89 2.64
C LYS A 54 9.19 -1.82 3.69
N THR A 55 9.99 -0.76 3.75
CA THR A 55 9.77 0.36 4.68
C THR A 55 8.42 1.05 4.43
N ARG A 56 8.06 1.29 3.16
CA ARG A 56 6.76 1.89 2.81
C ARG A 56 5.60 0.95 3.10
N ALA A 57 5.75 -0.35 2.82
CA ALA A 57 4.75 -1.36 3.11
C ALA A 57 4.45 -1.44 4.61
N ALA A 58 5.48 -1.43 5.46
CA ALA A 58 5.33 -1.38 6.91
C ALA A 58 4.58 -0.11 7.38
N LYS A 59 4.90 1.06 6.81
CA LYS A 59 4.17 2.30 7.10
C LYS A 59 2.73 2.26 6.61
N ALA A 60 2.48 1.72 5.41
CA ALA A 60 1.14 1.54 4.87
C ALA A 60 0.30 0.65 5.78
N LEU A 61 0.88 -0.44 6.29
CA LEU A 61 0.21 -1.33 7.25
C LEU A 61 -0.28 -0.57 8.48
N ILE A 62 0.58 0.25 9.10
CA ILE A 62 0.22 1.06 10.28
C ILE A 62 -0.92 2.04 9.94
N MET A 63 -0.88 2.68 8.77
CA MET A 63 -1.95 3.59 8.34
C MET A 63 -3.29 2.86 8.17
N LEU A 64 -3.26 1.67 7.57
CA LEU A 64 -4.44 0.84 7.33
C LEU A 64 -5.02 0.29 8.64
N GLN A 65 -4.17 -0.14 9.58
CA GLN A 65 -4.58 -0.50 10.95
C GLN A 65 -5.30 0.65 11.66
N ASN A 66 -4.92 1.89 11.35
CA ASN A 66 -5.51 3.12 11.89
C ASN A 66 -6.73 3.61 11.10
N GLY A 67 -7.20 2.85 10.10
CA GLY A 67 -8.38 3.22 9.30
C GLY A 67 -8.15 4.42 8.38
N GLN A 68 -6.90 4.71 8.01
CA GLN A 68 -6.58 5.83 7.12
C GLN A 68 -6.79 5.42 5.66
N LYS A 69 -7.62 6.16 4.94
CA LYS A 69 -7.94 5.88 3.53
C LYS A 69 -6.89 6.42 2.56
N THR A 70 -6.11 7.40 2.99
CA THR A 70 -5.10 8.09 2.19
C THR A 70 -3.77 8.10 2.91
N LEU A 71 -2.69 8.14 2.14
CA LEU A 71 -1.35 8.38 2.65
C LEU A 71 -1.33 9.73 3.39
N LYS A 72 -0.96 9.69 4.68
CA LYS A 72 -0.65 10.90 5.43
C LYS A 72 0.86 10.92 5.64
N THR A 73 1.51 11.88 4.98
CA THR A 73 2.92 12.24 5.21
C THR A 73 3.09 12.93 6.55
#